data_AF-A0A7K0DNA0-F1
#
_entry.id   AF-A0A7K0DNA0-F1
#
_cell.length_a   1.000
_cell.length_b   1.000
_cell.length_c   1.000
_cell.angle_alpha   90.00
_cell.angle_beta   90.00
_cell.angle_gamma   90.00
#
_symmetry.space_group_name_H-M   'P 1'
#
loop_
_entity.id
_entity.type
_entity.pdbx_description
1 polymer ?
#
loop_
_entity_poly.entity_id
_entity_poly.type
_entity_poly.pdbx_seq_one_letter_code
_entity_poly.pdbx_strand_id
1 'polypeptide(L)'
;MAVQVVDRSLMTSDQTPHQARCVGGGGWVVSYLPGRTLTLEQATAALQAAEAVSAVRALADRVGLTPLETIGLAMQEPPWSEPARLGGQRFWRRGRLER
;
A
#
# COMPACT_ATOMS: atom_id res chain seq x y z
N MET A 1 11.73 -9.20 -7.22
CA MET A 1 10.37 -8.89 -7.68
C MET A 1 10.31 -9.23 -9.16
N ALA A 2 9.83 -10.42 -9.50
CA ALA A 2 9.81 -10.91 -10.88
C ALA A 2 8.49 -11.64 -11.16
N VAL A 3 7.53 -10.90 -11.74
CA VAL A 3 6.35 -11.53 -12.35
C VAL A 3 6.82 -12.21 -13.63
N GLN A 4 6.65 -13.52 -13.70
CA GLN A 4 7.04 -14.31 -14.87
C GLN A 4 5.81 -14.55 -15.75
N VAL A 5 5.91 -14.23 -17.03
CA VAL A 5 4.88 -14.54 -18.03
C VAL A 5 5.31 -15.81 -18.76
N VAL A 6 4.56 -16.90 -18.57
CA VAL A 6 4.75 -18.18 -19.27
C VAL A 6 3.79 -18.23 -20.46
N ASP A 7 4.35 -18.36 -21.67
CA ASP A 7 3.63 -18.57 -22.94
C ASP A 7 2.46 -17.63 -23.21
N ARG A 8 2.51 -16.38 -22.70
CA ARG A 8 1.42 -15.37 -22.79
C ARG A 8 0.06 -15.87 -22.25
N SER A 9 0.06 -16.96 -21.49
CA SER A 9 -1.15 -17.63 -21.03
C SER A 9 -1.22 -17.73 -19.50
N LEU A 10 -0.08 -17.65 -18.82
CA LEU A 10 0.02 -17.73 -17.38
C LEU A 10 0.99 -16.67 -16.85
N MET A 11 0.64 -16.05 -15.73
CA MET A 11 1.54 -15.23 -14.94
C MET A 11 1.62 -15.76 -13.53
N THR A 12 2.83 -15.81 -12.99
CA THR A 12 3.11 -16.25 -11.63
C THR A 12 4.07 -15.30 -10.94
N SER A 13 3.96 -15.25 -9.62
CA SER A 13 4.89 -14.56 -8.73
C SER A 13 5.79 -15.58 -8.04
N ASP A 14 7.03 -15.20 -7.74
CA ASP A 14 7.95 -15.97 -6.88
C ASP A 14 7.69 -15.74 -5.38
N GLN A 15 6.92 -14.71 -5.02
CA GLN A 15 6.67 -14.33 -3.62
C GLN A 15 5.28 -14.67 -3.11
N THR A 16 4.34 -15.02 -4.01
CA THR A 16 2.96 -15.37 -3.65
C THR A 16 2.43 -16.54 -4.48
N PRO A 17 1.50 -17.34 -3.94
CA PRO A 17 0.85 -18.41 -4.70
C PRO A 17 -0.20 -17.90 -5.69
N HIS A 18 -0.40 -16.58 -5.79
CA HIS A 18 -1.39 -16.01 -6.69
C HIS A 18 -0.88 -15.99 -8.13
N GLN A 19 -1.80 -16.21 -9.06
CA GLN A 19 -1.51 -16.35 -10.48
C GLN A 19 -2.55 -15.64 -11.33
N ALA A 20 -2.17 -15.25 -12.54
CA ALA A 20 -3.09 -14.76 -13.56
C ALA A 20 -3.12 -15.71 -14.76
N ARG A 21 -4.31 -15.96 -15.32
CA ARG A 21 -4.51 -16.80 -16.50
C ARG A 21 -5.14 -15.99 -17.62
N CYS A 22 -4.63 -16.12 -18.84
CA CYS A 22 -5.22 -15.51 -20.03
C CYS A 22 -6.53 -16.25 -20.38
N VAL A 23 -7.57 -15.49 -20.71
CA VAL A 23 -8.89 -16.01 -21.14
C VAL A 23 -9.21 -15.72 -22.61
N GLY A 24 -8.22 -15.24 -23.36
CA GLY A 24 -8.38 -14.83 -24.77
C GLY A 24 -8.76 -13.35 -24.92
N GLY A 25 -8.61 -12.82 -26.13
CA GLY A 25 -8.97 -11.42 -26.45
C GLY A 25 -8.16 -10.35 -25.70
N GLY A 26 -6.98 -10.71 -25.16
CA GLY A 26 -6.19 -9.83 -24.29
C GLY A 26 -6.67 -9.75 -22.83
N GLY A 27 -7.69 -10.53 -22.46
CA GLY A 27 -8.25 -10.60 -21.12
C GLY A 27 -7.51 -11.59 -20.21
N TRP A 28 -7.45 -11.24 -18.93
CA TRP A 28 -6.79 -12.01 -17.88
C TRP A 28 -7.68 -12.12 -16.64
N VAL A 29 -7.63 -13.27 -15.96
CA VAL A 29 -8.27 -13.47 -14.65
C VAL A 29 -7.19 -13.73 -13.60
N VAL A 30 -7.35 -13.15 -12.41
CA VAL A 30 -6.39 -13.30 -11.30
C VAL A 30 -7.04 -14.11 -10.19
N SER A 31 -6.30 -15.05 -9.61
CA SER A 31 -6.84 -16.05 -8.67
C SER A 31 -7.60 -15.45 -7.47
N TYR A 32 -7.23 -14.26 -7.01
CA TYR A 32 -7.86 -13.60 -5.84
C TYR A 32 -8.88 -12.52 -6.24
N LEU A 33 -9.11 -12.28 -7.54
CA LEU A 33 -10.08 -11.32 -8.07
C LEU A 33 -11.12 -12.04 -8.94
N PRO A 34 -11.95 -12.93 -8.37
CA PRO A 34 -12.93 -13.69 -9.14
C PRO A 34 -13.95 -12.76 -9.81
N GLY A 35 -14.39 -13.15 -11.01
CA GLY A 35 -15.41 -12.42 -11.77
C GLY A 35 -14.93 -11.13 -12.46
N ARG A 36 -13.61 -10.85 -12.46
CA ARG A 36 -13.04 -9.72 -13.21
C ARG A 36 -12.18 -10.20 -14.37
N THR A 37 -12.42 -9.64 -15.54
CA THR A 37 -11.52 -9.73 -16.69
C THR A 37 -10.68 -8.46 -16.75
N LEU A 38 -9.38 -8.62 -16.64
CA LEU A 38 -8.38 -7.55 -16.56
C LEU A 38 -7.54 -7.48 -17.83
N THR A 39 -6.96 -6.32 -18.11
CA THR A 39 -5.88 -6.21 -19.10
C THR A 39 -4.60 -6.86 -18.59
N LEU A 40 -3.65 -7.08 -19.49
CA LEU A 40 -2.28 -7.51 -19.17
C LEU A 40 -1.65 -6.67 -18.04
N GLU A 41 -1.71 -5.34 -18.17
CA GLU A 41 -1.14 -4.41 -17.19
C GLU A 41 -1.84 -4.49 -15.84
N GLN A 42 -3.18 -4.57 -15.84
CA GLN A 42 -3.97 -4.70 -14.62
C GLN A 42 -3.73 -6.03 -13.90
N ALA A 43 -3.60 -7.12 -14.65
CA ALA A 43 -3.27 -8.43 -14.08
C ALA A 43 -1.86 -8.44 -13.48
N THR A 44 -0.91 -7.78 -14.13
CA THR A 44 0.45 -7.58 -13.59
C THR A 44 0.40 -6.78 -12.30
N ALA A 45 -0.27 -5.63 -12.29
CA ALA A 45 -0.44 -4.80 -11.10
C ALA A 45 -1.13 -5.54 -9.94
N ALA A 46 -2.10 -6.42 -10.25
CA ALA A 46 -2.73 -7.26 -9.25
C ALA A 46 -1.75 -8.24 -8.60
N LEU A 47 -0.90 -8.92 -9.38
CA LEU A 47 0.13 -9.80 -8.82
C LEU A 47 1.15 -9.02 -7.97
N GLN A 48 1.57 -7.84 -8.43
CA GLN A 48 2.44 -6.95 -7.66
C GLN A 48 1.79 -6.49 -6.33
N ALA A 49 0.48 -6.21 -6.35
CA ALA A 49 -0.25 -5.87 -5.14
C ALA A 49 -0.29 -7.05 -4.14
N ALA A 50 -0.46 -8.28 -4.65
CA ALA A 50 -0.36 -9.46 -3.80
C ALA A 50 1.03 -9.62 -3.17
N GLU A 51 2.10 -9.37 -3.94
CA GLU A 51 3.48 -9.37 -3.43
C GLU A 51 3.68 -8.31 -2.33
N ALA A 52 3.17 -7.10 -2.53
CA ALA A 52 3.22 -6.04 -1.53
C ALA A 52 2.51 -6.45 -0.22
N VAL A 53 1.34 -7.09 -0.32
CA VAL A 53 0.61 -7.60 0.85
C VAL A 53 1.40 -8.71 1.56
N SER A 54 2.09 -9.59 0.82
CA SER A 54 3.00 -10.60 1.39
C SER A 54 4.14 -9.94 2.18
N ALA A 55 4.74 -8.88 1.64
CA ALA A 55 5.77 -8.11 2.33
C ALA A 55 5.25 -7.42 3.59
N VAL A 56 4.06 -6.79 3.53
CA VAL A 56 3.41 -6.20 4.70
C VAL A 56 3.15 -7.24 5.78
N ARG A 57 2.68 -8.44 5.40
CA ARG A 57 2.47 -9.54 6.35
C ARG A 57 3.76 -9.90 7.10
N ALA A 58 4.86 -10.10 6.39
CA ALA A 58 6.13 -10.44 7.02
C ALA A 58 6.63 -9.35 8.00
N LEU A 59 6.29 -8.08 7.74
CA LEU A 59 6.63 -6.96 8.64
C LEU A 59 5.67 -6.84 9.83
N ALA A 60 4.37 -7.00 9.59
CA ALA A 60 3.32 -6.92 10.60
C ALA A 60 3.52 -7.98 11.70
N ASP A 61 3.92 -9.19 11.32
CA ASP A 61 4.22 -10.29 12.25
C ASP A 61 5.34 -9.91 13.24
N ARG A 62 6.29 -9.02 12.85
CA ARG A 62 7.39 -8.56 13.71
C ARG A 62 6.96 -7.59 14.80
N VAL A 63 5.82 -6.92 14.62
CA VAL A 63 5.27 -5.93 15.56
C VAL A 63 4.00 -6.45 16.24
N GLY A 64 3.66 -7.73 16.05
CA GLY A 64 2.49 -8.36 16.66
C GLY A 64 1.16 -7.87 16.11
N LEU A 65 1.14 -7.39 14.86
CA LEU A 65 -0.06 -6.91 14.19
C LEU A 65 -0.43 -7.81 13.02
N THR A 66 -1.71 -7.80 12.66
CA THR A 66 -2.16 -8.34 11.37
C THR A 66 -1.81 -7.37 10.23
N PRO A 67 -1.77 -7.85 8.97
CA PRO A 67 -1.53 -6.97 7.82
C PRO A 67 -2.56 -5.84 7.71
N LEU A 68 -3.84 -6.12 8.01
CA LEU A 68 -4.90 -5.13 7.91
C LEU A 68 -4.79 -4.05 9.00
N GLU A 69 -4.43 -4.42 10.23
CA GLU A 69 -4.17 -3.45 11.30
C GLU A 69 -2.97 -2.56 10.93
N THR A 70 -1.89 -3.15 10.42
CA THR A 70 -0.70 -2.40 9.98
C THR A 70 -1.06 -1.37 8.91
N ILE A 71 -1.80 -1.78 7.87
CA ILE A 71 -2.24 -0.88 6.80
C ILE A 71 -3.17 0.20 7.34
N GLY A 72 -4.16 -0.19 8.15
CA GLY A 72 -5.14 0.73 8.71
C GLY A 72 -4.48 1.81 9.57
N LEU A 73 -3.64 1.41 10.53
CA LEU A 73 -2.93 2.33 11.42
C LEU A 73 -1.99 3.24 10.63
N ALA A 74 -1.20 2.70 9.70
CA ALA A 74 -0.28 3.52 8.90
C ALA A 74 -0.99 4.56 8.02
N MET A 75 -2.22 4.29 7.58
CA MET A 75 -3.01 5.22 6.77
C MET A 75 -3.76 6.27 7.61
N GLN A 76 -4.13 5.93 8.85
CA GLN A 76 -5.02 6.76 9.68
C GLN A 76 -4.27 7.56 10.75
N GLU A 77 -3.21 6.99 11.32
CA GLU A 77 -2.45 7.66 12.37
C GLU A 77 -1.58 8.77 11.76
N PRO A 78 -1.72 10.02 12.22
CA PRO A 78 -0.85 11.08 11.76
C PRO A 78 0.59 10.78 12.20
N PRO A 79 1.61 11.19 11.42
CA PRO A 79 2.96 11.20 11.94
C PRO A 79 2.98 12.04 13.21
N TRP A 80 3.88 11.71 14.14
CA TRP A 80 4.13 12.56 15.29
C TRP A 80 4.25 14.01 14.83
N SER A 81 3.49 14.89 15.47
CA SER A 81 3.68 16.32 15.30
C SER A 81 5.14 16.63 15.58
N GLU A 82 5.83 17.29 14.65
CA GLU A 82 7.11 17.91 14.99
C GLU A 82 6.87 18.74 16.25
N PRO A 83 7.70 18.61 17.30
CA PRO A 83 7.58 19.50 18.44
C PRO A 83 7.65 20.90 17.86
N ALA A 84 6.53 21.62 17.95
CA ALA A 84 6.44 22.99 17.47
C ALA A 84 7.70 23.66 17.99
N ARG A 85 8.60 24.05 17.08
CA ARG A 85 9.74 24.87 17.47
C ARG A 85 9.06 26.08 18.10
N LEU A 86 9.05 26.13 19.43
CA LEU A 86 8.56 27.23 20.23
C LEU A 86 9.53 28.40 20.00
N GLY A 87 9.57 28.85 18.75
CA GLY A 87 10.27 30.01 18.25
C GLY A 87 9.33 31.17 18.41
N GLY A 88 9.65 32.01 19.38
CA GLY A 88 8.85 33.15 19.78
C GLY A 88 8.40 33.99 18.59
N GLN A 89 7.09 34.08 18.41
CA GLN A 89 6.48 35.20 17.71
C GLN A 89 5.36 35.79 18.58
N ARG A 90 5.79 36.80 19.35
CA ARG A 90 5.08 38.07 19.57
C ARG A 90 3.71 37.98 20.25
N PHE A 91 3.73 37.62 21.53
CA PHE A 91 2.74 38.13 22.49
C PHE A 91 3.30 39.39 23.18
N TRP A 92 3.28 40.53 22.48
CA TRP A 92 3.38 41.85 23.10
C TRP A 92 2.39 42.81 22.44
N ARG A 93 1.13 42.73 22.89
CA ARG A 93 0.21 43.87 22.90
C ARG A 93 -0.65 43.79 24.16
N ARG A 94 -0.10 44.25 25.28
CA ARG A 94 -0.89 44.93 26.32
C ARG A 94 0.00 45.78 27.23
N GLY A 95 -0.43 47.04 27.39
CA GLY A 95 0.14 48.11 28.23
C GLY A 95 0.01 49.40 27.41
N ARG A 96 -1.04 50.22 27.50
CA ARG A 96 -1.67 50.85 28.68
C ARG A 96 -0.61 51.24 29.73
N LEU A 97 -0.02 52.42 29.55
CA LEU A 97 0.32 53.34 30.63
C LEU A 97 0.40 54.78 30.08
N GLU A 98 -0.58 55.58 30.46
CA GLU A 98 -0.50 56.98 30.92
C GLU A 98 0.30 58.02 30.12
N ARG A 99 -0.43 58.96 29.48
CA ARG A 99 -0.50 60.38 29.84
C ARG A 99 -1.65 61.07 29.10
#